data_AF-A0A955IAF3-F1
#
_entry.id   AF-A0A955IAF3-F1
#
_cell.length_a   1.000
_cell.length_b   1.000
_cell.length_c   1.000
_cell.angle_alpha   90.00
_cell.angle_beta   90.00
_cell.angle_gamma   90.00
#
_symmetry.space_group_name_H-M   'P 1'
#
loop_
_entity.id
_entity.type
_entity.pdbx_description
1 polymer ?
#
loop_
_entity_poly.entity_id
_entity_poly.type
_entity_poly.pdbx_seq_one_letter_code
_entity_poly.pdbx_strand_id
1 'polypeptide(L)' 'MLLTSERKLSRKIREAWLSYNLNQNYSKDQILELYLNKISFGHNAFGIEEASKTYFGKSAKDVGVFGASVLASLPK' A
#
# COMPACT_ATOMS: atom_id res chain seq x y z
N MET A 1 8.94 4.79 -23.80
CA MET A 1 7.62 4.48 -24.39
C MET A 1 7.50 2.98 -24.57
N LEU A 2 6.65 2.32 -23.78
CA LEU A 2 6.07 0.99 -24.06
C LEU A 2 5.01 0.71 -22.98
N LEU A 3 3.96 1.52 -22.99
CA LEU A 3 2.72 1.28 -22.24
C LEU A 3 1.85 0.32 -23.04
N THR A 4 2.31 -0.91 -23.26
CA THR A 4 1.40 -1.97 -23.67
C THR A 4 0.64 -2.42 -22.43
N SER A 5 -0.52 -1.79 -22.24
CA SER A 5 -1.55 -2.15 -21.26
C SER A 5 -2.22 -3.50 -21.60
N GLU A 6 -1.46 -4.48 -22.10
CA GLU A 6 -1.96 -5.84 -22.21
C GLU A 6 -1.98 -6.42 -20.80
N ARG A 7 -3.18 -6.55 -20.25
CA ARG A 7 -3.45 -7.47 -19.14
C ARG A 7 -3.24 -8.90 -19.64
N LYS A 8 -1.98 -9.31 -19.81
CA LYS A 8 -1.65 -10.69 -20.17
C LYS A 8 -2.20 -11.60 -19.09
N LEU A 9 -3.00 -12.59 -19.49
CA LEU A 9 -3.58 -13.58 -18.57
C LEU A 9 -2.49 -14.23 -17.70
N SER A 10 -1.30 -14.44 -18.27
CA SER A 10 -0.12 -14.94 -17.54
C SER A 10 0.30 -14.06 -16.35
N ARG A 11 0.23 -12.73 -16.46
CA ARG A 11 0.52 -11.82 -15.35
C ARG A 11 -0.51 -12.00 -14.23
N LYS A 12 -1.79 -12.13 -14.57
CA LYS A 12 -2.86 -12.33 -13.59
C LYS A 12 -2.76 -13.67 -12.87
N ILE A 13 -2.37 -14.73 -13.58
CA ILE A 13 -2.08 -16.04 -12.98
C ILE A 13 -0.92 -15.92 -11.99
N ARG A 14 0.16 -15.20 -12.35
CA ARG A 14 1.30 -14.97 -11.46
C ARG A 14 0.92 -14.14 -10.23
N GLU A 15 0.14 -13.08 -10.39
CA GLU A 15 -0.41 -12.29 -9.27
C GLU A 15 -1.24 -13.19 -8.34
N ALA A 16 -2.13 -14.03 -8.88
CA ALA A 16 -2.95 -14.94 -8.08
C ALA A 16 -2.11 -15.95 -7.28
N TRP A 17 -1.09 -16.54 -7.89
CA TRP A 17 -0.19 -17.47 -7.20
C TRP A 17 0.63 -16.78 -6.10
N LEU A 18 1.14 -15.58 -6.37
CA LEU A 18 1.85 -14.77 -5.36
C LEU A 18 0.91 -14.40 -4.20
N SER A 19 -0.32 -13.98 -4.49
CA SER A 19 -1.32 -13.70 -3.46
C SER A 19 -1.65 -14.93 -2.63
N TYR A 20 -1.78 -16.10 -3.25
CA TYR A 20 -2.00 -17.35 -2.52
C TYR A 20 -0.82 -17.67 -1.59
N ASN A 21 0.40 -17.62 -2.10
CA ASN A 21 1.61 -17.84 -1.30
C ASN A 21 1.71 -16.84 -0.14
N LEU A 22 1.38 -15.56 -0.36
CA LEU A 22 1.39 -14.55 0.69
C LEU A 22 0.39 -14.88 1.81
N ASN A 23 -0.83 -15.31 1.47
CA ASN A 23 -1.84 -15.69 2.47
C ASN A 23 -1.47 -16.94 3.27
N GLN A 24 -0.68 -17.86 2.70
CA GLN A 24 -0.23 -19.05 3.42
C GLN A 24 0.91 -18.75 4.40
N ASN A 25 1.74 -17.74 4.13
CA ASN A 25 2.93 -17.43 4.93
C ASN A 25 2.75 -16.27 5.92
N TYR A 26 1.73 -15.43 5.74
CA TYR A 26 1.52 -14.22 6.53
C TYR A 26 0.06 -14.09 6.99
N SER A 27 -0.13 -13.55 8.21
CA SER A 27 -1.46 -13.18 8.69
C SER A 27 -2.02 -11.98 7.92
N LYS A 28 -3.34 -11.75 8.01
CA LYS A 28 -3.98 -10.59 7.36
C LYS A 28 -3.39 -9.26 7.84
N ASP A 29 -3.07 -9.17 9.13
CA ASP A 29 -2.48 -7.97 9.72
C ASP A 29 -1.07 -7.72 9.20
N GLN A 30 -0.26 -8.78 9.06
CA GLN A 30 1.09 -8.68 8.48
C GLN A 30 1.04 -8.27 7.00
N ILE A 31 0.09 -8.82 6.23
CA ILE A 31 -0.10 -8.45 4.82
C ILE A 31 -0.47 -6.96 4.72
N LEU A 32 -1.35 -6.48 5.58
CA LEU A 32 -1.75 -5.08 5.62
C LEU A 32 -0.58 -4.18 6.04
N GLU A 33 0.19 -4.56 7.05
CA GLU A 33 1.38 -3.83 7.49
C GLU A 33 2.41 -3.70 6.37
N LEU A 34 2.73 -4.81 5.69
CA LEU A 34 3.63 -4.83 4.54
C LEU A 34 3.14 -3.92 3.42
N TYR A 35 1.82 -3.95 3.15
CA TYR A 35 1.21 -3.09 2.14
C TYR A 35 1.34 -1.61 2.51
N LEU A 36 0.92 -1.23 3.72
CA LEU A 36 0.93 0.14 4.20
C LEU A 36 2.33 0.74 4.27
N ASN A 37 3.36 -0.08 4.54
CA ASN A 37 4.75 0.37 4.57
C ASN A 37 5.41 0.47 3.18
N LYS A 38 4.85 -0.17 2.15
CA LYS A 38 5.46 -0.24 0.82
C LYS A 38 4.92 0.78 -0.18
N ILE A 39 3.63 1.11 -0.09
CA ILE A 39 2.99 1.99 -1.07
C ILE A 39 3.47 3.44 -0.94
N SER A 40 3.38 4.17 -2.04
CA SER A 40 3.59 5.63 -2.05
C SER A 40 2.27 6.34 -1.73
N PHE A 41 2.36 7.33 -0.85
CA PHE A 41 1.26 8.24 -0.52
C PHE A 41 1.42 9.61 -1.20
N GLY A 42 2.20 9.69 -2.28
CA GLY A 42 2.55 10.96 -2.94
C GLY A 42 3.65 11.73 -2.20
N HIS A 43 4.11 12.85 -2.78
CA HIS A 43 5.17 13.70 -2.21
C HIS A 43 6.46 12.97 -1.77
N ASN A 44 6.84 11.88 -2.48
CA ASN A 44 7.94 10.99 -2.09
C ASN A 44 7.80 10.35 -0.68
N ALA A 45 6.62 10.38 -0.08
CA ALA A 45 6.33 9.68 1.16
C ALA A 45 6.01 8.20 0.85
N PHE A 46 6.93 7.31 1.23
CA PHE A 46 6.75 5.87 1.13
C PHE A 46 6.48 5.29 2.52
N GLY A 47 5.40 4.55 2.63
CA GLY A 47 4.96 4.02 3.91
C GLY A 47 4.06 4.98 4.70
N ILE A 48 3.13 4.40 5.45
CA ILE A 48 2.09 5.14 6.18
C ILE A 48 2.66 6.07 7.27
N GLU A 49 3.76 5.67 7.92
CA GLU A 49 4.41 6.47 8.97
C GLU A 49 5.05 7.74 8.40
N GLU A 50 5.80 7.61 7.30
CA GLU A 50 6.40 8.77 6.64
C GLU A 50 5.33 9.68 6.02
N ALA A 51 4.26 9.11 5.47
CA ALA A 51 3.12 9.88 4.99
C ALA A 51 2.47 10.68 6.14
N SER A 52 2.23 10.03 7.27
CA SER A 52 1.66 10.67 8.46
C SER A 52 2.51 11.85 8.95
N LYS A 53 3.83 11.69 9.03
CA LYS A 53 4.75 12.78 9.37
C LYS A 53 4.74 13.89 8.33
N THR A 54 4.73 13.54 7.05
CA THR A 54 4.75 14.49 5.93
C THR A 54 3.51 15.38 5.89
N TYR A 55 2.33 14.80 6.04
CA TYR A 55 1.06 15.54 5.91
C TYR A 55 0.55 16.14 7.23
N PHE A 56 0.87 15.53 8.37
CA PHE A 56 0.29 15.90 9.67
C PHE A 56 1.32 16.17 10.77
N GLY A 57 2.61 15.91 10.55
CA GLY A 57 3.64 16.07 11.57
C GLY A 57 3.48 15.14 12.78
N LYS A 58 2.74 14.03 12.62
CA LYS A 58 2.38 13.09 13.69
C LYS A 58 2.74 11.66 13.31
N SER A 59 2.87 10.78 14.29
CA SER A 59 2.97 9.34 14.01
C SER A 59 1.64 8.81 13.46
N ALA A 60 1.69 7.75 12.63
CA ALA A 60 0.51 7.16 12.01
C ALA A 60 -0.53 6.65 13.02
N LYS A 61 -0.12 6.36 14.25
CA LYS A 61 -1.02 6.00 15.35
C LYS A 61 -1.79 7.21 15.93
N ASP A 62 -1.32 8.44 15.69
CA ASP A 62 -1.78 9.67 16.35
C ASP A 62 -2.57 10.62 15.40
N VAL A 63 -2.78 10.25 14.13
CA VAL A 63 -3.49 11.11 13.14
C VAL A 63 -5.00 11.17 13.30
N GLY A 64 -5.59 10.26 14.08
CA GLY A 64 -7.05 10.15 14.26
C GLY A 64 -7.80 9.79 12.97
N VAL A 65 -9.13 9.66 13.08
CA VAL A 65 -9.98 9.14 11.98
C VAL A 65 -9.97 10.06 10.75
N PHE A 66 -9.98 11.37 10.95
CA PHE A 66 -9.95 12.33 9.84
C PHE A 66 -8.63 12.25 9.06
N GLY A 67 -7.49 12.30 9.75
CA GLY A 67 -6.18 12.21 9.10
C GLY A 67 -5.98 10.84 8.43
N ALA A 68 -6.41 9.77 9.07
CA ALA A 68 -6.39 8.43 8.49
C ALA A 68 -7.23 8.33 7.21
N SER A 69 -8.42 8.96 7.18
CA SER A 69 -9.27 9.00 5.99
C SER A 69 -8.60 9.73 4.82
N VAL A 70 -7.89 10.83 5.11
CA VAL A 70 -7.11 11.55 4.11
C VAL A 70 -5.98 10.66 3.60
N LEU A 71 -5.17 10.06 4.48
CA LEU A 71 -4.06 9.18 4.07
C LEU A 71 -4.55 7.99 3.24
N ALA A 72 -5.70 7.41 3.58
CA ALA A 72 -6.31 6.31 2.83
C ALA A 72 -6.77 6.72 1.41
N SER A 73 -6.99 8.00 1.16
CA SER A 73 -7.42 8.51 -0.15
C SER A 73 -6.28 8.81 -1.13
N LEU A 74 -5.02 8.81 -0.67
CA LEU A 74 -3.86 9.19 -1.47
C LEU A 74 -3.36 8.10 -2.42
N PRO A 75 -3.26 6.82 -2.02
CA PRO A 75 -2.84 5.74 -2.90
C PRO A 75 -3.88 5.48 -4.01
N LYS A 76 -3.42 5.14 -5.22
CA LYS A 76 -4.27 4.85 -6.39
C LYS A 76 -4.04 3.45 -6.94
#